data_AF-A0A2R6LRM5-F1
#
_entry.id   AF-A0A2R6LRM5-F1
#
_cell.length_a   1.000
_cell.length_b   1.000
_cell.length_c   1.000
_cell.angle_alpha   90.00
_cell.angle_beta   90.00
_cell.angle_gamma   90.00
#
_symmetry.space_group_name_H-M   'P 1'
#
loop_
_entity.id
_entity.type
_entity.pdbx_description
1 polymer ?
#
loop_
_entity_poly.entity_id
_entity_poly.type
_entity_poly.pdbx_seq_one_letter_code
_entity_poly.pdbx_strand_id
1 'polypeptide(L)'
;MNECTVCGERLSEPYYCQHCEQAVCGTHFEPETHDCPALADDDGADDPAAFDGGIVRAVAQRGDLSEDQVMVGMIAACVLLIGIIGVMMLLG
;
A
#
# COMPACT_ATOMS: atom_id res chain seq x y z
N MET A 1 28.31 10.70 -22.48
CA MET A 1 27.12 10.62 -23.33
C MET A 1 26.52 9.28 -23.04
N ASN A 2 25.26 9.27 -22.65
CA ASN A 2 24.59 8.06 -22.20
C ASN A 2 23.74 7.57 -23.37
N GLU A 3 23.73 6.27 -23.61
CA GLU A 3 22.93 5.64 -24.65
C GLU A 3 21.92 4.69 -24.01
N CYS A 4 20.76 4.55 -24.64
CA CYS A 4 19.77 3.60 -24.16
C CYS A 4 20.33 2.18 -24.31
N THR A 5 20.39 1.42 -23.23
CA THR A 5 20.92 0.05 -23.27
C THR A 5 20.04 -0.89 -24.12
N VAL A 6 18.80 -0.52 -24.40
CA VAL A 6 17.86 -1.30 -25.23
C VAL A 6 17.99 -0.99 -26.73
N CYS A 7 17.96 0.29 -27.12
CA CYS A 7 17.93 0.69 -28.54
C CYS A 7 19.18 1.44 -29.04
N GLY A 8 20.11 1.81 -28.16
CA GLY A 8 21.30 2.58 -28.52
C GLY A 8 21.05 4.06 -28.85
N GLU A 9 19.84 4.57 -28.61
CA GLU A 9 19.52 5.99 -28.81
C GLU A 9 20.38 6.87 -27.90
N ARG A 10 20.92 7.98 -28.42
CA ARG A 10 21.67 8.94 -27.62
C ARG A 10 20.74 9.71 -26.69
N LEU A 11 20.96 9.59 -25.39
CA LEU A 11 20.16 10.22 -24.35
C LEU A 11 20.81 11.55 -23.94
N SER A 12 20.10 12.65 -24.17
CA SER A 12 20.41 13.94 -23.55
C SER A 12 19.95 13.96 -22.08
N GLU A 13 18.83 13.28 -21.80
CA GLU A 13 18.24 13.13 -20.47
C GLU A 13 17.98 11.63 -20.22
N PRO A 14 18.94 10.92 -19.62
CA PRO A 14 18.79 9.50 -19.33
C PRO A 14 17.83 9.28 -18.15
N TYR A 15 16.89 8.36 -18.32
CA TYR A 15 16.09 7.85 -17.20
C TYR A 15 16.80 6.64 -16.61
N TYR A 16 16.91 6.58 -15.28
CA TYR A 16 17.50 5.45 -14.58
C TYR A 16 16.38 4.63 -13.93
N CYS A 17 16.32 3.34 -14.26
CA CYS A 17 15.42 2.43 -13.58
C CYS A 17 15.87 2.25 -12.12
N GLN A 18 14.94 2.34 -11.16
CA GLN A 18 15.24 2.20 -9.73
C GLN A 18 15.62 0.77 -9.31
N HIS A 19 15.39 -0.20 -10.19
CA HIS A 19 15.62 -1.62 -9.90
C HIS A 19 16.92 -2.15 -10.49
N CYS A 20 17.28 -1.73 -11.71
CA CYS A 20 18.46 -2.24 -12.43
C CYS A 20 19.53 -1.17 -12.72
N GLU A 21 19.27 0.09 -12.34
CA GLU A 21 20.19 1.23 -12.46
C GLU A 21 20.67 1.52 -13.90
N GLN A 22 20.04 0.92 -14.91
CA GLN A 22 20.39 1.14 -16.32
C GLN A 22 19.79 2.44 -16.86
N ALA A 23 20.54 3.08 -17.77
CA ALA A 23 20.10 4.27 -18.48
C ALA A 23 19.22 3.87 -19.68
N VAL A 24 17.96 4.25 -19.64
CA VAL A 24 16.95 3.95 -20.66
C VAL A 24 16.32 5.25 -21.20
N CYS A 25 15.76 5.19 -22.41
CA CYS A 25 14.96 6.29 -22.96
C CYS A 25 13.55 6.29 -22.37
N GLY A 26 12.79 7.39 -22.53
CA GLY A 26 11.41 7.47 -22.03
C GLY A 26 10.46 6.41 -22.61
N THR A 27 10.78 5.83 -23.76
CA THR A 27 10.02 4.73 -24.38
C THR A 27 10.34 3.36 -23.77
N HIS A 28 11.53 3.21 -23.18
CA HIS A 28 11.98 1.98 -22.52
C HIS A 28 12.02 2.12 -20.99
N PHE A 29 11.33 3.12 -20.43
CA PHE A 29 11.31 3.37 -18.98
C PHE A 29 10.45 2.36 -18.22
N GLU A 30 9.39 1.85 -18.86
CA GLU A 30 8.52 0.85 -18.26
C GLU A 30 9.30 -0.47 -18.08
N PRO A 31 9.19 -1.14 -16.92
CA PRO A 31 9.87 -2.42 -16.66
C PRO A 31 9.53 -3.52 -17.67
N GLU A 32 8.40 -3.40 -18.36
CA GLU A 32 7.93 -4.35 -19.39
C GLU A 32 8.64 -4.16 -20.74
N THR A 33 9.20 -2.98 -20.98
CA THR A 33 9.78 -2.59 -22.27
C THR A 33 11.31 -2.66 -22.29
N HIS A 34 11.91 -3.11 -21.19
CA HIS A 34 13.32 -3.47 -21.09
C HIS A 34 13.48 -4.71 -20.22
N ASP A 35 14.60 -5.43 -20.37
CA ASP A 35 14.84 -6.69 -19.66
C ASP A 35 15.21 -6.41 -18.19
N CYS A 36 14.23 -5.94 -17.41
CA CYS A 36 14.41 -5.56 -16.02
C CYS A 36 14.43 -6.83 -15.15
N PRO A 37 15.56 -7.18 -14.51
CA PRO A 37 15.66 -8.41 -13.71
C PRO A 37 14.66 -8.45 -12.54
N ALA A 38 14.26 -7.29 -12.00
CA ALA A 38 13.23 -7.22 -10.97
C ALA A 38 11.84 -7.67 -11.44
N LEU A 39 11.58 -7.72 -12.75
CA LEU A 39 10.36 -8.27 -13.33
C LEU A 39 10.53 -9.75 -13.74
N ALA A 40 11.75 -10.16 -14.09
CA ALA A 40 12.07 -11.55 -14.44
C ALA A 40 12.05 -12.50 -13.23
N ASP A 41 12.19 -11.99 -12.01
CA ASP A 41 12.08 -12.79 -10.78
C ASP A 41 10.63 -13.20 -10.43
N ASP A 42 9.61 -12.84 -11.23
CA ASP A 42 8.23 -13.28 -11.06
C ASP A 42 7.95 -14.67 -11.68
N ASP A 43 8.83 -15.63 -11.45
CA ASP A 43 8.66 -17.06 -11.82
C ASP A 43 7.67 -17.81 -10.89
N GLY A 44 6.79 -17.09 -10.19
CA GLY A 44 5.69 -17.70 -9.46
C GLY A 44 5.37 -17.06 -8.13
N ALA A 45 4.47 -16.09 -8.15
CA ALA A 45 3.42 -15.99 -7.15
C ALA A 45 2.19 -15.34 -7.78
N ASP A 46 1.16 -16.14 -8.07
CA ASP A 46 -0.21 -15.68 -8.24
C ASP A 46 -0.73 -15.06 -6.91
N ASP A 47 -0.16 -13.93 -6.47
CA ASP A 47 -0.71 -13.11 -5.40
C ASP A 47 -0.93 -11.70 -5.96
N PRO A 48 -2.18 -11.28 -6.25
CA PRO A 48 -2.50 -9.92 -6.66
C PRO A 48 -2.38 -8.93 -5.48
N ALA A 49 -1.38 -9.10 -4.62
CA ALA A 49 -0.99 -8.19 -3.56
C ALA A 49 -0.14 -7.05 -4.13
N ALA A 50 -0.81 -6.24 -4.95
CA ALA A 50 -0.72 -4.80 -5.02
C ALA A 50 0.60 -4.14 -4.58
N PHE A 51 1.27 -3.52 -5.55
CA PHE A 51 1.94 -2.21 -5.43
C PHE A 51 1.72 -1.52 -4.06
N ASP A 52 2.69 -1.64 -3.14
CA ASP A 52 2.77 -0.78 -1.95
C ASP A 52 3.24 0.61 -2.39
N GLY A 53 2.32 1.35 -3.02
CA GLY A 53 2.41 2.79 -3.15
C GLY A 53 2.39 3.39 -1.75
N GLY A 54 3.57 3.58 -1.16
CA GLY A 54 3.82 4.14 0.17
C GLY A 54 3.30 5.57 0.42
N ILE A 55 2.40 6.06 -0.43
CA ILE A 55 1.68 7.34 -0.31
C ILE A 55 0.27 7.21 0.31
N VAL A 56 -0.27 5.99 0.53
CA VAL A 56 -1.64 5.83 1.09
C VAL A 56 -1.73 5.30 2.53
N ARG A 57 -0.63 4.90 3.18
CA ARG A 57 -0.70 4.37 4.57
C ARG A 57 -1.15 5.40 5.62
N ALA A 58 -1.15 6.70 5.30
CA ALA A 58 -1.62 7.75 6.21
C ALA A 58 -3.15 7.95 6.21
N VAL A 59 -3.89 7.44 5.21
CA VAL A 59 -5.35 7.67 5.10
C VAL A 59 -6.17 6.46 5.58
N ALA A 60 -5.56 5.29 5.76
CA ALA A 60 -6.24 4.05 6.14
C ALA A 60 -6.39 3.81 7.66
N GLN A 61 -6.20 4.83 8.51
CA GLN A 61 -6.56 4.74 9.95
C GLN A 61 -8.00 5.13 10.23
N ARG A 62 -8.91 4.86 9.30
CA ARG A 62 -10.35 5.01 9.52
C ARG A 62 -11.04 3.68 9.28
N GLY A 63 -11.20 2.91 10.35
CA GLY A 63 -12.37 2.04 10.48
C GLY A 63 -12.17 0.54 10.32
N ASP A 64 -11.02 -0.03 10.69
CA ASP A 64 -10.93 -1.48 10.92
C ASP A 64 -11.40 -1.82 12.35
N LEU A 65 -12.66 -1.50 12.64
CA LEU A 65 -13.35 -2.13 13.77
C LEU A 65 -14.16 -3.23 13.13
N SER A 66 -13.66 -4.46 13.24
CA SER A 66 -14.36 -5.64 12.75
C SER A 66 -15.80 -5.66 13.28
N GLU A 67 -16.73 -6.18 12.49
CA GLU A 67 -18.17 -6.12 12.80
C GLU A 67 -18.52 -6.67 14.20
N ASP A 68 -17.72 -7.62 14.71
CA ASP A 68 -17.78 -8.12 16.08
C ASP A 68 -17.38 -7.06 17.13
N GLN A 69 -16.36 -6.25 16.87
CA GLN A 69 -15.90 -5.19 17.77
C GLN A 69 -16.92 -4.06 17.89
N VAL A 70 -17.63 -3.74 16.81
CA VAL A 70 -18.69 -2.72 16.83
C VAL A 70 -19.85 -3.19 17.72
N MET A 71 -20.26 -4.45 17.58
CA MET A 71 -21.35 -5.04 18.37
C MET A 71 -20.97 -5.18 19.84
N VAL A 72 -19.77 -5.69 20.13
CA VAL A 72 -19.25 -5.85 21.50
C VAL A 72 -19.09 -4.50 22.19
N GLY A 73 -18.58 -3.48 21.48
CA GLY A 73 -18.43 -2.13 22.00
C GLY A 73 -19.76 -1.48 22.39
N MET A 74 -20.79 -1.65 21.55
CA MET A 74 -22.14 -1.12 21.85
C MET A 74 -22.76 -1.80 23.07
N ILE A 75 -22.66 -3.12 23.18
CA ILE A 75 -23.19 -3.88 24.33
C ILE A 75 -22.48 -3.46 25.63
N ALA A 76 -21.15 -3.37 25.61
CA ALA A 76 -20.37 -2.95 26.78
C ALA A 76 -20.75 -1.54 27.25
N ALA A 77 -20.94 -0.59 26.32
CA ALA A 77 -21.39 0.76 26.64
C ALA A 77 -22.79 0.78 27.28
N CYS A 78 -23.74 0.03 26.73
CA CYS A 78 -25.09 -0.08 27.29
C CYS A 78 -25.08 -0.66 28.71
N VAL A 79 -24.31 -1.73 28.97
CA VAL A 79 -24.22 -2.34 30.30
C VAL A 79 -23.63 -1.38 31.32
N LEU A 80 -22.58 -0.64 30.96
CA LEU A 80 -21.99 0.39 31.82
C LEU A 80 -23.00 1.50 32.15
N LEU A 81 -23.70 2.01 31.15
CA LEU A 81 -24.69 3.08 31.36
C LEU A 81 -25.85 2.61 32.25
N ILE A 82 -26.39 1.42 32.01
CA ILE A 82 -27.48 0.86 32.83
C ILE A 82 -27.01 0.65 34.28
N GLY A 83 -25.80 0.13 34.46
CA GLY A 83 -25.20 -0.04 35.79
C GLY A 83 -25.02 1.29 36.53
N ILE A 84 -24.48 2.31 35.85
CA ILE A 84 -24.30 3.65 36.42
C ILE A 84 -25.65 4.26 36.81
N ILE A 85 -26.65 4.21 35.93
CA ILE A 85 -27.99 4.73 36.20
C ILE A 85 -28.63 4.01 37.41
N GLY A 86 -28.49 2.69 37.49
CA GLY A 86 -28.99 1.91 38.62
C GLY A 86 -28.32 2.29 39.95
N VAL A 87 -27.00 2.51 39.93
CA VAL A 87 -26.24 2.96 41.10
C VAL A 87 -26.65 4.38 41.51
N MET A 88 -26.85 5.29 40.55
CA MET A 88 -27.33 6.66 40.83
C MET A 88 -28.74 6.66 41.43
N MET A 89 -29.63 5.78 40.97
CA MET A 89 -30.98 5.60 41.52
C MET A 89 -31.00 5.00 42.93
N LEU A 90 -29.95 4.27 43.32
CA LEU A 90 -29.82 3.67 44.65
C LEU A 90 -29.19 4.62 45.69
N LEU A 91 -28.39 5.58 45.23
CA LEU A 91 -27.65 6.54 46.06
C LEU A 91 -28.35 7.90 46.25
N GLY A 92 -29.46 8.13 45.55
CA GLY A 92 -30.33 9.30 45.70
C GLY A 92 -31.64 8.96 46.39
#